data_AF-A0A954P999-F1
#
_entry.id   AF-A0A954P999-F1
#
_cell.length_a   1.000
_cell.length_b   1.000
_cell.length_c   1.000
_cell.angle_alpha   90.00
_cell.angle_beta   90.00
_cell.angle_gamma   90.00
#
_symmetry.space_group_name_H-M   'P 1'
#
loop_
_entity.id
_entity.type
_entity.pdbx_description
1 polymer ?
#
loop_
_entity_poly.entity_id
_entity_poly.type
_entity_poly.pdbx_seq_one_letter_code
_entity_poly.pdbx_strand_id
1 'polypeptide(L)' 'CYPIHREGAYQHLLIESDRPMLEWVKDFNQYDLYTKRDERMDVDGLRPYYEELIAEFFPAQLAW' A
#
# COMPACT_ATOMS: atom_id res chain seq x y z
N CYS A 1 2.21 8.13 5.11
CA CYS A 1 2.69 9.35 5.81
C CYS A 1 1.49 10.24 6.15
N TYR A 2 0.86 10.00 7.31
CA TYR A 2 -0.40 10.65 7.71
C TYR A 2 -0.36 12.18 7.71
N PRO A 3 0.70 12.85 8.20
CA PRO A 3 0.78 14.30 8.13
C PRO A 3 0.63 14.84 6.70
N ILE A 4 1.14 14.13 5.69
CA ILE A 4 1.10 14.58 4.29
C ILE A 4 -0.25 14.25 3.66
N HIS A 5 -0.64 12.97 3.62
CA HIS A 5 -1.80 12.54 2.82
C HIS A 5 -3.16 12.74 3.52
N ARG A 6 -3.19 12.94 4.85
CA ARG A 6 -4.43 13.16 5.62
C ARG A 6 -4.53 14.59 6.16
N GLU A 7 -3.48 15.07 6.83
CA GLU A 7 -3.50 16.37 7.52
C GLU A 7 -3.04 17.55 6.63
N GLY A 8 -2.52 17.27 5.42
CA GLY A 8 -2.07 18.29 4.48
C GLY A 8 -0.79 19.05 4.90
N ALA A 9 -0.04 18.55 5.88
CA ALA A 9 1.25 19.10 6.29
C ALA A 9 2.36 18.86 5.23
N TYR A 10 3.49 19.55 5.41
CA TYR A 10 4.71 19.41 4.58
C TYR A 10 4.55 19.71 3.08
N GLN A 11 3.53 20.48 2.67
CA GLN A 11 3.33 20.87 1.26
C GLN A 11 4.55 21.57 0.64
N HIS A 12 5.34 22.29 1.44
CA HIS A 12 6.56 22.97 1.00
C HIS A 12 7.71 22.01 0.64
N LEU A 13 7.60 20.72 0.98
CA LEU A 13 8.56 19.68 0.61
C LEU A 13 8.12 18.90 -0.64
N LEU A 14 6.88 19.09 -1.12
CA LEU A 14 6.34 18.34 -2.25
C LEU A 14 6.77 18.96 -3.58
N ILE A 15 7.15 18.10 -4.52
CA ILE A 15 7.38 18.47 -5.92
C ILE A 15 6.13 18.19 -6.77
N GLU A 16 6.11 18.66 -8.01
CA GLU A 16 4.94 18.56 -8.89
C GLU A 16 4.47 17.12 -9.10
N SER A 17 5.41 16.18 -9.26
CA SER A 17 5.10 14.75 -9.44
C SER A 17 4.51 14.08 -8.20
N ASP A 18 4.65 14.66 -7.01
CA ASP A 18 4.09 14.08 -5.79
C ASP A 18 2.58 14.25 -5.71
N ARG A 19 2.05 15.34 -6.31
CA ARG A 19 0.62 15.65 -6.28
C ARG A 19 -0.25 14.52 -6.84
N PRO A 20 0.01 13.97 -8.05
CA PRO A 20 -0.74 12.82 -8.54
C PRO A 20 -0.45 11.55 -7.74
N MET A 21 0.75 11.36 -7.19
CA MET A 21 1.06 10.20 -6.36
C MET A 21 0.26 10.20 -5.04
N LEU A 22 -0.02 11.37 -4.48
CA LEU A 22 -0.83 11.48 -3.26
C LEU A 22 -2.28 10.99 -3.44
N GLU A 23 -2.81 11.01 -4.66
CA GLU A 23 -4.13 10.44 -4.95
C GLU A 23 -4.11 8.91 -4.79
N TRP A 24 -3.12 8.24 -5.38
CA TRP A 24 -2.90 6.80 -5.21
C TRP A 24 -2.66 6.40 -3.75
N VAL A 25 -1.88 7.20 -3.02
CA VAL A 25 -1.62 6.95 -1.59
C VAL A 25 -2.89 7.08 -0.75
N LYS A 26 -3.76 8.04 -1.06
CA LYS A 26 -5.05 8.21 -0.36
C LYS A 26 -6.01 7.05 -0.65
N ASP A 27 -6.10 6.63 -1.91
CA ASP A 27 -6.94 5.50 -2.32
C ASP A 27 -6.48 4.21 -1.63
N PHE A 28 -5.18 3.91 -1.68
CA PHE A 28 -4.60 2.76 -0.98
C PHE A 28 -4.84 2.81 0.54
N ASN A 29 -4.73 3.99 1.16
CA ASN A 29 -4.87 4.15 2.61
C ASN A 29 -6.26 3.74 3.12
N GLN A 30 -7.30 3.77 2.28
CA GLN A 30 -8.62 3.27 2.66
C GLN A 30 -8.58 1.78 2.98
N TYR A 31 -7.89 0.99 2.16
CA TYR A 31 -7.75 -0.45 2.38
C TYR A 31 -6.88 -0.74 3.61
N ASP A 32 -5.73 -0.07 3.75
CA ASP A 32 -4.87 -0.23 4.94
C ASP A 32 -5.63 0.09 6.24
N LEU A 33 -6.40 1.18 6.28
CA LEU A 33 -7.07 1.61 7.51
C LEU A 33 -8.32 0.78 7.82
N TYR A 34 -9.17 0.54 6.83
CA TYR A 34 -10.54 0.06 7.07
C TYR A 34 -10.73 -1.44 6.83
N THR A 35 -9.75 -2.16 6.29
CA THR A 35 -9.81 -3.64 6.22
C THR A 35 -9.34 -4.32 7.51
N LYS A 36 -8.74 -3.55 8.44
CA LYS A 36 -8.33 -4.04 9.76
C LYS A 36 -9.56 -4.51 10.53
N ARG A 37 -9.57 -5.80 10.87
CA ARG A 37 -10.64 -6.46 11.61
C ARG A 37 -10.06 -7.51 12.55
N ASP A 38 -10.78 -7.84 13.62
CA ASP A 38 -10.33 -8.83 14.61
C ASP A 38 -10.30 -10.25 14.04
N GLU A 39 -11.20 -10.54 13.08
CA GLU A 39 -11.26 -11.83 12.40
C GLU A 39 -10.07 -12.03 11.47
N ARG A 40 -9.33 -13.11 11.69
CA ARG A 40 -8.19 -13.47 10.83
C ARG A 40 -8.66 -13.95 9.46
N MET A 41 -7.89 -13.62 8.43
CA MET A 41 -8.09 -14.15 7.08
C MET A 41 -7.61 -15.61 7.01
N ASP A 42 -8.23 -16.39 6.14
CA ASP A 42 -7.72 -17.72 5.76
C ASP A 42 -6.48 -17.56 4.88
N VAL A 43 -5.31 -17.65 5.51
CA VAL A 43 -4.02 -17.50 4.82
C VAL A 43 -3.77 -18.65 3.86
N ASP A 44 -4.20 -19.86 4.18
CA ASP A 44 -3.92 -21.04 3.35
C ASP A 44 -4.74 -21.02 2.05
N GLY A 45 -5.99 -20.57 2.13
CA GLY A 45 -6.82 -20.36 0.95
C GLY A 45 -6.34 -19.21 0.04
N LEU A 46 -5.77 -18.14 0.62
CA LEU A 46 -5.32 -16.97 -0.13
C LEU A 46 -3.92 -17.10 -0.73
N ARG A 47 -3.07 -17.96 -0.14
CA ARG A 47 -1.66 -18.07 -0.48
C ARG A 47 -1.39 -18.31 -1.96
N PRO A 48 -2.06 -19.25 -2.67
CA PRO A 48 -1.76 -19.51 -4.08
C PRO A 48 -1.93 -18.28 -4.97
N TYR A 49 -2.94 -17.45 -4.69
CA TYR A 49 -3.19 -16.23 -5.44
C TYR A 49 -2.07 -15.21 -5.26
N TYR A 50 -1.63 -14.97 -4.02
CA TYR A 50 -0.55 -14.01 -3.77
C TYR A 50 0.82 -14.53 -4.23
N GLU A 51 1.06 -15.84 -4.18
CA GLU A 51 2.29 -16.45 -4.72
C GLU A 51 2.40 -16.26 -6.24
N GLU A 52 1.29 -16.38 -6.99
CA GLU A 52 1.25 -16.10 -8.43
C GLU A 52 1.62 -14.64 -8.74
N LEU A 53 1.03 -13.68 -8.01
CA LEU A 53 1.35 -12.26 -8.15
C LEU A 53 2.81 -11.96 -7.77
N ILE A 54 3.32 -12.57 -6.70
CA ILE A 54 4.72 -12.40 -6.30
C ILE A 54 5.66 -12.87 -7.41
N ALA A 55 5.37 -14.02 -8.03
CA ALA A 55 6.15 -14.56 -9.13
C ALA A 55 6.07 -13.70 -10.41
N GLU A 56 4.94 -13.01 -10.64
CA GLU A 56 4.78 -12.08 -11.77
C GLU A 56 5.59 -10.79 -11.59
N PHE A 57 5.56 -10.19 -10.39
CA PHE A 57 6.09 -8.86 -10.16
C PHE A 57 7.50 -8.80 -9.55
N PHE A 58 7.99 -9.90 -8.95
CA PHE A 58 9.26 -9.92 -8.22
C PHE A 58 10.17 -11.10 -8.62
N PRO A 59 11.50 -10.96 -8.50
CA PRO A 59 12.41 -12.09 -8.63
C PRO A 59 12.22 -13.09 -7.48
N ALA A 60 12.57 -14.36 -7.72
CA ALA A 60 12.42 -15.43 -6.74
C ALA A 60 13.22 -15.21 -5.43
N GLN A 61 14.30 -14.42 -5.48
CA GLN A 61 15.09 -14.05 -4.31
C GLN A 61 15.33 -12.55 -4.30
N LEU A 62 15.07 -11.94 -3.14
CA LEU A 62 15.26 -10.52 -2.88
C LEU A 62 16.45 -10.32 -1.93
N ALA A 63 17.17 -9.21 -2.12
CA ALA A 63 18.20 -8.75 -1.19
C ALA A 63 17.56 -7.73 -0.24
N TRP A 64 17.27 -8.17 0.98
CA TRP A 64 16.57 -7.40 2.01
C TRP A 64 17.53 -6.59 2.88
#